data_AF-A0A399GDI3-F1
#
_entry.id   AF-A0A399GDI3-F1
#
_cell.length_a   1.000
_cell.length_b   1.000
_cell.length_c   1.000
_cell.angle_alpha   90.00
_cell.angle_beta   90.00
_cell.angle_gamma   90.00
#
_symmetry.space_group_name_H-M   'P 1'
#
loop_
_entity.id
_entity.type
_entity.pdbx_description
1 polymer ?
#
loop_
_entity_poly.entity_id
_entity_poly.type
_entity_poly.pdbx_seq_one_letter_code
_entity_poly.pdbx_strand_id
1 'polypeptide(L)'
;MTTSLGRAMGGVTKEEQEKLLGVEGLERLCKTYGSADYLERAMRDWSDDVFFLDIWEGLQDRARGQTSNIGTMSVADVAERTSKNVESDDVDGGSLFDETASWYARLRERSEKIIIDTLNSNVREALRPYRHINPWATLSGASASASNATELSPTAEIDPLLSYLRSTLAFLSRALASAPLRRITRAVLTTISTTLWENVLSRYRFSTQGAAQLHADLAAVCRVVDKHVGTGVAEAGLAKCLEGVKIVGLPVKGNSASQVDTAKGRDDDGGEEDEDWDTGAWDAEDGDEVHDAPQKANTARGTASGVDVGELGLWEVERRLFADNQSARDVLEDLGLELLSETEARALLRRRVELAG
;
A
#
# COMPACT_ATOMS: atom_id res chain seq x y z
N MET A 1 -22.19 14.55 -0.24
CA MET A 1 -23.19 13.58 -0.74
C MET A 1 -23.38 12.55 0.35
N THR A 2 -24.54 12.58 1.01
CA THR A 2 -24.88 11.65 2.09
C THR A 2 -25.19 10.29 1.49
N THR A 3 -24.57 9.23 2.02
CA THR A 3 -24.87 7.86 1.64
C THR A 3 -26.35 7.56 1.89
N SER A 4 -26.93 6.64 1.11
CA SER A 4 -28.35 6.28 1.10
C SER A 4 -28.94 5.78 2.45
N LEU A 5 -28.11 5.67 3.49
CA LEU A 5 -28.52 5.45 4.88
C LEU A 5 -29.08 6.73 5.55
N GLY A 6 -28.62 7.92 5.14
CA GLY A 6 -29.04 9.19 5.75
C GLY A 6 -30.44 9.65 5.37
N ARG A 7 -31.05 9.08 4.31
CA ARG A 7 -32.39 9.47 3.84
C ARG A 7 -33.53 8.62 4.40
N ALA A 8 -33.21 7.48 5.03
CA ALA A 8 -34.20 6.51 5.52
C ALA A 8 -34.60 6.68 7.00
N MET A 9 -33.85 7.46 7.80
CA MET A 9 -34.19 7.74 9.20
C MET A 9 -34.44 9.23 9.42
N GLY A 10 -35.64 9.69 9.07
CA GLY A 10 -36.13 10.98 9.55
C GLY A 10 -36.24 10.93 11.07
N GLY A 11 -35.41 11.70 11.78
CA GLY A 11 -35.51 11.89 13.24
C GLY A 11 -34.21 11.81 14.04
N VAL A 12 -33.07 11.47 13.44
CA VAL A 12 -31.79 11.40 14.16
C VAL A 12 -31.22 12.81 14.31
N THR A 13 -30.94 13.24 15.54
CA THR A 13 -30.28 14.52 15.81
C THR A 13 -28.84 14.51 15.30
N LYS A 14 -28.25 15.70 15.03
CA LYS A 14 -26.85 15.80 14.58
C LYS A 14 -25.88 15.11 15.56
N GLU A 15 -26.15 15.21 16.86
CA GLU A 15 -25.35 14.58 17.92
C GLU A 15 -25.47 13.04 17.91
N GLU A 16 -26.68 12.50 17.69
CA GLU A 16 -26.88 11.06 17.54
C GLU A 16 -26.25 10.54 16.23
N GLN A 17 -26.29 11.35 15.17
CA GLN A 17 -25.64 11.03 13.90
C GLN A 17 -24.11 10.98 14.06
N GLU A 18 -23.52 11.92 14.82
CA GLU A 18 -22.10 11.92 15.17
C GLU A 18 -21.72 10.73 16.06
N LYS A 19 -22.56 10.32 17.01
CA LYS A 19 -22.33 9.10 17.82
C LYS A 19 -22.38 7.82 16.96
N LEU A 20 -23.32 7.75 16.02
CA LEU A 20 -23.46 6.61 15.11
C LEU A 20 -22.35 6.53 14.05
N LEU A 21 -21.81 7.66 13.61
CA LEU A 21 -20.71 7.73 12.62
C LEU A 21 -19.32 7.80 13.26
N GLY A 22 -19.26 8.08 14.56
CA GLY A 22 -18.04 8.18 15.36
C GLY A 22 -17.55 6.83 15.88
N VAL A 23 -16.61 6.90 16.84
CA VAL A 23 -15.94 5.71 17.40
C VAL A 23 -16.92 4.77 18.12
N GLU A 24 -17.97 5.29 18.75
CA GLU A 24 -19.00 4.45 19.42
C GLU A 24 -19.79 3.59 18.43
N GLY A 25 -20.21 4.17 17.29
CA GLY A 25 -20.84 3.43 16.20
C GLY A 25 -19.90 2.38 15.62
N LEU A 26 -18.63 2.74 15.43
CA LEU A 26 -17.59 1.82 14.98
C LEU A 26 -17.37 0.67 15.97
N GLU A 27 -17.40 0.94 17.28
CA GLU A 27 -17.28 -0.09 18.31
C GLU A 27 -18.42 -1.10 18.26
N ARG A 28 -19.66 -0.64 18.10
CA ARG A 28 -20.82 -1.54 17.94
C ARG A 28 -20.66 -2.39 16.68
N LEU A 29 -20.20 -1.81 15.57
CA LEU A 29 -19.95 -2.56 14.33
C LEU A 29 -18.85 -3.60 14.49
N CYS A 30 -17.74 -3.27 15.17
CA CYS A 30 -16.66 -4.21 15.45
C CYS A 30 -17.12 -5.36 16.36
N LYS A 31 -17.97 -5.08 17.36
CA LYS A 31 -18.58 -6.14 18.20
C LYS A 31 -19.47 -7.06 17.37
N THR A 32 -20.35 -6.52 16.53
CA THR A 32 -21.20 -7.33 15.65
C THR A 32 -20.36 -8.16 14.68
N TYR A 33 -19.33 -7.56 14.08
CA TYR A 33 -18.39 -8.25 13.21
C TYR A 33 -17.70 -9.42 13.92
N GLY A 34 -17.12 -9.15 15.11
CA GLY A 34 -16.39 -10.15 15.88
C GLY A 34 -17.27 -11.30 16.36
N SER A 35 -18.48 -10.99 16.84
CA SER A 35 -19.45 -12.02 17.25
C SER A 35 -19.91 -12.88 16.07
N ALA A 36 -20.14 -12.27 14.90
CA ALA A 36 -20.52 -13.01 13.70
C ALA A 36 -19.39 -13.91 13.19
N ASP A 37 -18.14 -13.41 13.17
CA ASP A 37 -16.96 -14.20 12.79
C ASP A 37 -16.70 -15.36 13.75
N TYR A 38 -16.89 -15.14 15.06
CA TYR A 38 -16.78 -16.20 16.06
C TYR A 38 -17.85 -17.28 15.87
N LEU A 39 -19.12 -16.89 15.71
CA LEU A 39 -20.22 -17.84 15.53
C LEU A 39 -20.11 -18.60 14.21
N GLU A 40 -19.69 -17.94 13.11
CA GLU A 40 -19.41 -18.62 11.85
C GLU A 40 -18.33 -19.71 12.03
N ARG A 41 -17.21 -19.40 12.70
CA ARG A 41 -16.14 -20.38 12.94
C ARG A 41 -16.61 -21.50 13.86
N ALA A 42 -17.24 -21.18 14.98
CA ALA A 42 -17.74 -22.19 15.92
C ALA A 42 -18.73 -23.15 15.25
N MET A 43 -19.62 -22.65 14.41
CA MET A 43 -20.57 -23.50 13.67
C MET A 43 -19.86 -24.41 12.65
N ARG A 44 -18.80 -23.93 11.98
CA ARG A 44 -17.99 -24.79 11.10
C ARG A 44 -17.21 -25.85 11.87
N ASP A 45 -16.57 -25.45 12.97
CA ASP A 45 -15.82 -26.37 13.83
C ASP A 45 -16.76 -27.44 14.43
N TRP A 46 -17.99 -27.06 14.80
CA TRP A 46 -19.02 -28.01 15.25
C TRP A 46 -19.54 -28.90 14.13
N SER A 47 -19.64 -28.40 12.89
CA SER A 47 -20.00 -29.24 11.75
C SER A 47 -19.00 -30.38 11.50
N ASP A 48 -17.75 -30.20 11.88
CA ASP A 48 -16.68 -31.21 11.73
C ASP A 48 -16.53 -32.12 12.97
N ASP A 49 -17.30 -31.88 14.04
CA ASP A 49 -17.27 -32.72 15.25
C ASP A 49 -18.07 -34.01 15.04
N VAL A 50 -17.48 -35.14 15.42
CA VAL A 50 -18.07 -36.49 15.33
C VAL A 50 -19.48 -36.53 15.91
N PHE A 51 -19.72 -35.87 17.04
CA PHE A 51 -21.04 -35.83 17.66
C PHE A 51 -22.11 -35.22 16.73
N PHE A 52 -21.79 -34.13 16.03
CA PHE A 52 -22.74 -33.46 15.14
C PHE A 52 -22.82 -34.12 13.76
N LEU A 53 -21.75 -34.79 13.31
CA LEU A 53 -21.78 -35.65 12.13
C LEU A 53 -22.74 -36.83 12.32
N ASP A 54 -22.71 -37.49 13.49
CA ASP A 54 -23.65 -38.57 13.82
C ASP A 54 -25.11 -38.06 13.83
N ILE A 55 -25.34 -36.84 14.35
CA ILE A 55 -26.66 -36.21 14.32
C ILE A 55 -27.08 -35.89 12.88
N TRP A 56 -26.15 -35.43 12.04
CA TRP A 56 -26.40 -35.10 10.64
C TRP A 56 -26.78 -36.35 9.83
N GLU A 57 -26.03 -37.44 9.95
CA GLU A 57 -26.36 -38.71 9.31
C GLU A 57 -27.75 -39.20 9.76
N GLY A 58 -28.01 -39.19 11.06
CA GLY A 58 -29.33 -39.54 11.59
C GLY A 58 -30.45 -38.60 11.12
N LEU A 59 -30.15 -37.34 10.77
CA LEU A 59 -31.11 -36.40 10.20
C LEU A 59 -31.39 -36.73 8.73
N GLN A 60 -30.35 -37.03 7.95
CA GLN A 60 -30.46 -37.45 6.56
C GLN A 60 -31.27 -38.75 6.44
N ASP A 61 -31.01 -39.73 7.30
CA ASP A 61 -31.77 -41.00 7.33
C ASP A 61 -33.26 -40.77 7.58
N ARG A 62 -33.61 -39.82 8.45
CA ARG A 62 -35.01 -39.45 8.71
C ARG A 62 -35.63 -38.65 7.56
N ALA A 63 -34.86 -37.78 6.92
CA ALA A 63 -35.29 -37.03 5.74
C ALA A 63 -35.58 -37.95 4.55
N ARG A 64 -34.79 -39.02 4.39
CA ARG A 64 -34.97 -40.07 3.37
C ARG A 64 -36.08 -41.06 3.70
N GLY A 65 -36.54 -41.10 4.95
CA GLY A 65 -37.59 -42.00 5.42
C GLY A 65 -38.93 -41.77 4.69
N GLN A 66 -39.83 -42.76 4.74
CA GLN A 66 -41.13 -42.68 4.07
C GLN A 66 -42.08 -41.59 4.61
N THR A 67 -41.74 -40.99 5.76
CA THR A 67 -42.51 -39.90 6.36
C THR A 67 -41.99 -38.56 5.87
N SER A 68 -42.84 -37.76 5.22
CA SER A 68 -42.49 -36.41 4.74
C SER A 68 -42.15 -35.38 5.84
N ASN A 69 -42.17 -35.80 7.11
CA ASN A 69 -41.94 -34.95 8.28
C ASN A 69 -40.85 -35.56 9.17
N ILE A 70 -39.99 -34.69 9.70
CA ILE A 70 -38.99 -35.01 10.72
C ILE A 70 -39.54 -34.48 12.05
N GLY A 71 -40.13 -35.38 12.85
CA GLY A 71 -40.85 -34.99 14.06
C GLY A 71 -42.07 -34.13 13.74
N THR A 72 -42.06 -32.86 14.16
CA THR A 72 -43.15 -31.89 13.90
C THR A 72 -42.86 -30.94 12.73
N MET A 73 -41.68 -31.01 12.11
CA MET A 73 -41.25 -30.10 11.03
C MET A 73 -41.20 -30.82 9.69
N SER A 74 -41.46 -30.09 8.60
CA SER A 74 -41.27 -30.64 7.25
C SER A 74 -39.77 -30.71 6.92
N VAL A 75 -39.39 -31.57 5.97
CA VAL A 75 -37.98 -31.66 5.51
C VAL A 75 -37.50 -30.32 4.94
N ALA A 76 -38.39 -29.54 4.30
CA ALA A 76 -38.08 -28.21 3.77
C ALA A 76 -37.73 -27.21 4.88
N ASP A 77 -38.48 -27.19 5.99
CA ASP A 77 -38.21 -26.30 7.13
C ASP A 77 -36.86 -26.62 7.78
N VAL A 78 -36.49 -27.90 7.79
CA VAL A 78 -35.20 -28.38 8.30
C VAL A 78 -34.07 -27.97 7.36
N ALA A 79 -34.25 -28.15 6.05
CA ALA A 79 -33.28 -27.80 5.03
C ALA A 79 -32.94 -26.29 5.02
N GLU A 80 -33.92 -25.42 5.32
CA GLU A 80 -33.71 -23.97 5.40
C GLU A 80 -32.72 -23.57 6.52
N ARG A 81 -32.71 -24.33 7.63
CA ARG A 81 -31.91 -24.01 8.82
C ARG A 81 -30.59 -24.76 8.89
N THR A 82 -30.53 -25.94 8.27
CA THR A 82 -29.40 -26.86 8.35
C THR A 82 -28.57 -26.84 7.08
N SER A 83 -28.94 -27.61 6.07
CA SER A 83 -28.38 -27.54 4.72
C SER A 83 -29.43 -27.88 3.67
N LYS A 84 -29.32 -27.25 2.51
CA LYS A 84 -30.14 -27.56 1.33
C LYS A 84 -29.95 -28.99 0.82
N ASN A 85 -28.85 -29.62 1.21
CA ASN A 85 -28.46 -30.95 0.77
C ASN A 85 -28.92 -32.06 1.75
N VAL A 86 -29.84 -31.76 2.68
CA VAL A 86 -30.31 -32.73 3.69
C VAL A 86 -30.94 -34.00 3.08
N GLU A 87 -31.52 -33.90 1.87
CA GLU A 87 -32.10 -35.03 1.14
C GLU A 87 -31.11 -35.69 0.16
N SER A 88 -29.91 -35.12 -0.03
CA SER A 88 -28.95 -35.63 -1.01
C SER A 88 -28.30 -36.92 -0.54
N ASP A 89 -28.02 -37.82 -1.49
CA ASP A 89 -27.33 -39.10 -1.26
C ASP A 89 -25.80 -38.96 -1.31
N ASP A 90 -25.31 -37.76 -1.60
CA ASP A 90 -23.88 -37.47 -1.62
C ASP A 90 -23.36 -37.42 -0.18
N VAL A 91 -22.36 -38.25 0.11
CA VAL A 91 -21.66 -38.28 1.41
C VAL A 91 -20.99 -36.93 1.72
N ASP A 92 -20.68 -36.15 0.68
CA ASP A 92 -20.16 -34.78 0.78
C ASP A 92 -21.28 -33.70 0.75
N GLY A 93 -22.55 -34.12 0.88
CA GLY A 93 -23.75 -33.30 0.72
C GLY A 93 -24.09 -32.42 1.92
N GLY A 94 -23.19 -31.52 2.31
CA GLY A 94 -23.43 -30.47 3.31
C GLY A 94 -23.31 -30.90 4.78
N SER A 95 -23.51 -29.95 5.69
CA SER A 95 -23.37 -30.11 7.13
C SER A 95 -24.56 -29.51 7.91
N LEU A 96 -24.72 -29.96 9.16
CA LEU A 96 -25.82 -29.57 10.05
C LEU A 96 -25.97 -28.05 10.22
N PHE A 97 -24.87 -27.31 10.19
CA PHE A 97 -24.87 -25.87 10.44
C PHE A 97 -24.58 -25.01 9.21
N ASP A 98 -24.56 -25.56 7.99
CA ASP A 98 -24.17 -24.83 6.76
C ASP A 98 -24.93 -23.52 6.57
N GLU A 99 -26.27 -23.58 6.56
CA GLU A 99 -27.10 -22.41 6.31
C GLU A 99 -26.90 -21.40 7.44
N THR A 100 -26.94 -21.85 8.70
CA THR A 100 -26.72 -21.01 9.90
C THR A 100 -25.35 -20.33 9.88
N ALA A 101 -24.29 -21.07 9.57
CA ALA A 101 -22.94 -20.52 9.40
C ALA A 101 -22.90 -19.51 8.24
N SER A 102 -23.62 -19.76 7.15
CA SER A 102 -23.72 -18.83 6.02
C SER A 102 -24.41 -17.52 6.40
N TRP A 103 -25.44 -17.55 7.27
CA TRP A 103 -26.11 -16.34 7.76
C TRP A 103 -25.14 -15.46 8.56
N TYR A 104 -24.32 -16.06 9.42
CA TYR A 104 -23.28 -15.33 10.16
C TYR A 104 -22.16 -14.83 9.25
N ALA A 105 -21.75 -15.61 8.24
CA ALA A 105 -20.78 -15.16 7.24
C ALA A 105 -21.26 -13.91 6.49
N ARG A 106 -22.53 -13.91 6.04
CA ARG A 106 -23.15 -12.74 5.39
C ARG A 106 -23.26 -11.55 6.34
N LEU A 107 -23.54 -11.78 7.63
CA LEU A 107 -23.56 -10.71 8.63
C LEU A 107 -22.17 -10.11 8.83
N ARG A 108 -21.13 -10.95 8.96
CA ARG A 108 -19.72 -10.53 9.06
C ARG A 108 -19.32 -9.67 7.86
N GLU A 109 -19.56 -10.14 6.65
CA GLU A 109 -19.24 -9.41 5.41
C GLU A 109 -19.98 -8.07 5.33
N ARG A 110 -21.27 -8.05 5.69
CA ARG A 110 -22.07 -6.82 5.70
C ARG A 110 -21.55 -5.81 6.72
N SER A 111 -21.24 -6.26 7.94
CA SER A 111 -20.68 -5.40 8.98
C SER A 111 -19.34 -4.81 8.56
N GLU A 112 -18.46 -5.62 7.96
CA GLU A 112 -17.19 -5.14 7.42
C GLU A 112 -17.36 -4.11 6.32
N LYS A 113 -18.30 -4.34 5.39
CA LYS A 113 -18.61 -3.39 4.33
C LYS A 113 -19.06 -2.04 4.90
N ILE A 114 -19.92 -2.05 5.91
CA ILE A 114 -20.38 -0.82 6.59
C ILE A 114 -19.21 -0.10 7.26
N ILE A 115 -18.28 -0.84 7.89
CA ILE A 115 -17.05 -0.26 8.45
C ILE A 115 -16.27 0.46 7.34
N ILE A 116 -15.97 -0.23 6.23
CA ILE A 116 -15.22 0.32 5.10
C ILE A 116 -15.91 1.59 4.54
N ASP A 117 -17.22 1.53 4.31
CA ASP A 117 -17.99 2.65 3.76
C ASP A 117 -17.96 3.88 4.68
N THR A 118 -18.10 3.67 6.00
CA THR A 118 -17.99 4.73 7.00
C THR A 118 -16.59 5.36 7.01
N LEU A 119 -15.54 4.53 7.04
CA LEU A 119 -14.16 5.02 7.02
C LEU A 119 -13.86 5.82 5.75
N ASN A 120 -14.31 5.33 4.59
CA ASN A 120 -14.12 6.00 3.30
C ASN A 120 -14.85 7.35 3.23
N SER A 121 -16.05 7.46 3.79
CA SER A 121 -16.76 8.75 3.90
C SER A 121 -15.98 9.74 4.76
N ASN A 122 -15.51 9.32 5.93
CA ASN A 122 -14.79 10.17 6.87
C ASN A 122 -13.42 10.60 6.35
N VAL A 123 -12.67 9.72 5.69
CA VAL A 123 -11.43 10.07 4.99
C VAL A 123 -11.68 11.11 3.91
N ARG A 124 -12.77 10.99 3.16
CA ARG A 124 -13.09 11.99 2.13
C ARG A 124 -13.43 13.35 2.73
N GLU A 125 -14.06 13.41 3.90
CA GLU A 125 -14.30 14.69 4.58
C GLU A 125 -13.00 15.24 5.20
N ALA A 126 -12.19 14.39 5.82
CA ALA A 126 -10.92 14.78 6.42
C ALA A 126 -9.90 15.31 5.38
N LEU A 127 -9.94 14.81 4.14
CA LEU A 127 -9.12 15.30 3.03
C LEU A 127 -9.65 16.60 2.41
N ARG A 128 -10.84 17.07 2.78
CA ARG A 128 -11.47 18.22 2.13
C ARG A 128 -10.61 19.49 2.20
N PRO A 129 -10.01 19.88 3.34
CA PRO A 129 -9.13 21.06 3.40
C PRO A 129 -7.92 20.92 2.46
N TYR A 130 -7.27 19.75 2.47
CA TYR A 130 -6.13 19.43 1.63
C TYR A 130 -6.40 19.54 0.12
N ARG A 131 -7.64 19.28 -0.33
CA ARG A 131 -8.03 19.40 -1.76
C ARG A 131 -8.14 20.83 -2.26
N HIS A 132 -8.28 21.80 -1.36
CA HIS A 132 -8.61 23.18 -1.71
C HIS A 132 -7.43 24.14 -1.54
N ILE A 133 -6.29 23.65 -1.07
CA ILE A 133 -5.21 24.50 -0.57
C ILE A 133 -3.86 24.17 -1.23
N ASN A 134 -3.01 25.19 -1.13
CA ASN A 134 -1.59 25.30 -1.34
C ASN A 134 -1.18 25.43 -2.81
N PRO A 135 -0.57 26.56 -3.23
CA PRO A 135 -0.01 26.67 -4.56
C PRO A 135 1.21 25.76 -4.65
N TRP A 136 0.97 24.50 -4.98
CA TRP A 136 1.97 23.48 -5.33
C TRP A 136 3.03 24.01 -6.30
N ALA A 137 2.70 25.05 -7.07
CA ALA A 137 3.57 25.75 -8.01
C ALA A 137 4.44 26.88 -7.41
N THR A 138 4.05 27.50 -6.28
CA THR A 138 4.72 28.71 -5.75
C THR A 138 5.33 28.53 -4.37
N LEU A 139 5.35 27.29 -3.84
CA LEU A 139 6.13 26.99 -2.65
C LEU A 139 7.61 27.29 -2.94
N SER A 140 8.11 28.38 -2.37
CA SER A 140 9.54 28.68 -2.33
C SER A 140 10.10 28.03 -1.06
N GLY A 141 11.10 27.18 -1.22
CA GLY A 141 11.81 26.60 -0.09
C GLY A 141 12.50 27.69 0.72
N ALA A 142 12.45 27.59 2.05
CA ALA A 142 13.47 28.24 2.87
C ALA A 142 14.83 27.72 2.35
N SER A 143 15.68 28.65 1.93
CA SER A 143 16.97 28.39 1.28
C SER A 143 17.65 27.15 1.86
N ALA A 144 17.71 26.07 1.06
CA ALA A 144 18.34 24.82 1.43
C ALA A 144 19.83 25.08 1.67
N SER A 145 20.20 25.29 2.94
CA SER A 145 21.59 25.17 3.35
C SER A 145 21.93 23.69 3.32
N ALA A 146 22.76 23.33 2.34
CA ALA A 146 23.08 22.00 1.88
C ALA A 146 23.85 21.12 2.89
N SER A 147 23.30 20.85 4.07
CA SER A 147 23.99 19.96 5.01
C SER A 147 23.13 19.01 5.83
N ASN A 148 21.79 19.06 5.79
CA ASN A 148 20.96 17.99 6.33
C ASN A 148 19.63 17.94 5.56
N ALA A 149 19.30 16.78 5.01
CA ALA A 149 17.96 16.45 4.51
C ALA A 149 16.97 16.58 5.66
N THR A 150 16.49 17.80 5.90
CA THR A 150 15.58 18.09 6.99
C THR A 150 14.23 17.51 6.58
N GLU A 151 13.76 16.48 7.29
CA GLU A 151 12.43 15.92 7.07
C GLU A 151 11.41 17.07 7.07
N LEU A 152 10.83 17.35 5.90
CA LEU A 152 9.81 18.38 5.75
C LEU A 152 8.64 18.04 6.68
N SER A 153 8.24 19.02 7.49
CA SER A 153 7.05 18.86 8.33
C SER A 153 5.80 18.75 7.44
N PRO A 154 4.82 17.90 7.79
CA PRO A 154 3.60 17.76 7.00
C PRO A 154 2.82 19.08 6.89
N THR A 155 2.11 19.27 5.78
CA THR A 155 1.22 20.41 5.56
C THR A 155 0.08 20.39 6.57
N ALA A 156 -0.19 21.50 7.25
CA ALA A 156 -1.26 21.59 8.27
C ALA A 156 -2.64 21.11 7.77
N GLU A 157 -2.92 21.25 6.47
CA GLU A 157 -4.19 20.82 5.86
C GLU A 157 -4.36 19.30 5.75
N ILE A 158 -3.29 18.52 5.91
CA ILE A 158 -3.37 17.05 6.00
C ILE A 158 -3.59 16.58 7.44
N ASP A 159 -3.43 17.45 8.45
CA ASP A 159 -3.59 17.10 9.86
C ASP A 159 -4.95 16.49 10.20
N PRO A 160 -6.10 16.94 9.66
CA PRO A 160 -7.38 16.30 9.90
C PRO A 160 -7.38 14.82 9.47
N LEU A 161 -6.76 14.50 8.33
CA LEU A 161 -6.61 13.11 7.88
C LEU A 161 -5.68 12.32 8.79
N LEU A 162 -4.51 12.87 9.14
CA LEU A 162 -3.54 12.19 10.00
C LEU A 162 -4.11 11.90 11.38
N SER A 163 -4.84 12.86 11.96
CA SER A 163 -5.53 12.71 13.25
C SER A 163 -6.63 11.65 13.19
N TYR A 164 -7.43 11.67 12.10
CA TYR A 164 -8.48 10.68 11.88
C TYR A 164 -7.91 9.25 11.73
N LEU A 165 -6.87 9.07 10.91
CA LEU A 165 -6.22 7.78 10.73
C LEU A 165 -5.59 7.28 12.03
N ARG A 166 -4.91 8.15 12.78
CA ARG A 166 -4.27 7.80 14.06
C ARG A 166 -5.29 7.31 15.08
N SER A 167 -6.37 8.06 15.30
CA SER A 167 -7.41 7.68 16.26
C SER A 167 -8.14 6.41 15.85
N THR A 168 -8.51 6.31 14.58
CA THR A 168 -9.32 5.19 14.08
C THR A 168 -8.53 3.89 13.98
N LEU A 169 -7.30 3.92 13.46
CA LEU A 169 -6.46 2.74 13.37
C LEU A 169 -5.96 2.29 14.75
N ALA A 170 -5.73 3.20 15.70
CA ALA A 170 -5.45 2.83 17.09
C ALA A 170 -6.63 2.10 17.75
N PHE A 171 -7.87 2.45 17.39
CA PHE A 171 -9.05 1.70 17.83
C PHE A 171 -9.14 0.34 17.12
N LEU A 172 -9.13 0.33 15.79
CA LEU A 172 -9.32 -0.88 15.00
C LEU A 172 -8.24 -1.94 15.21
N SER A 173 -6.99 -1.54 15.41
CA SER A 173 -5.88 -2.46 15.72
C SER A 173 -6.06 -3.22 17.04
N ARG A 174 -6.87 -2.70 17.96
CA ARG A 174 -7.24 -3.38 19.21
C ARG A 174 -8.53 -4.17 19.10
N ALA A 175 -9.42 -3.78 18.19
CA ALA A 175 -10.76 -4.35 18.06
C ALA A 175 -10.85 -5.49 17.03
N LEU A 176 -9.92 -5.56 16.06
CA LEU A 176 -9.95 -6.49 14.94
C LEU A 176 -8.68 -7.34 14.86
N ALA A 177 -8.80 -8.54 14.31
CA ALA A 177 -7.66 -9.36 13.93
C ALA A 177 -6.84 -8.73 12.79
N SER A 178 -5.60 -9.18 12.61
CA SER A 178 -4.65 -8.61 11.64
C SER A 178 -5.15 -8.68 10.19
N ALA A 179 -5.77 -9.79 9.78
CA ALA A 179 -6.28 -9.98 8.44
C ALA A 179 -7.40 -8.98 8.07
N PRO A 180 -8.51 -8.85 8.83
CA PRO A 180 -9.53 -7.85 8.52
C PRO A 180 -9.03 -6.42 8.69
N LEU A 181 -8.16 -6.13 9.67
CA LEU A 181 -7.55 -4.81 9.81
C LEU A 181 -6.81 -4.39 8.54
N ARG A 182 -5.96 -5.27 7.99
CA ARG A 182 -5.23 -5.02 6.74
C ARG A 182 -6.17 -4.84 5.55
N ARG A 183 -7.20 -5.69 5.43
CA ARG A 183 -8.18 -5.61 4.33
C ARG A 183 -8.95 -4.29 4.34
N ILE A 184 -9.46 -3.88 5.51
CA ILE A 184 -10.18 -2.61 5.69
C ILE A 184 -9.24 -1.43 5.40
N THR A 185 -8.02 -1.44 5.95
CA THR A 185 -7.04 -0.36 5.76
C THR A 185 -6.66 -0.20 4.29
N ARG A 186 -6.48 -1.31 3.54
CA ARG A 186 -6.22 -1.25 2.10
C ARG A 186 -7.34 -0.55 1.34
N ALA A 187 -8.61 -0.85 1.64
CA ALA A 187 -9.75 -0.17 1.01
C ALA A 187 -9.77 1.35 1.31
N VAL A 188 -9.39 1.73 2.53
CA VAL A 188 -9.24 3.14 2.93
C VAL A 188 -8.09 3.80 2.17
N LEU A 189 -6.92 3.16 2.08
CA LEU A 189 -5.77 3.65 1.32
C LEU A 189 -6.08 3.81 -0.16
N THR A 190 -6.83 2.88 -0.77
CA THR A 190 -7.31 3.03 -2.14
C THR A 190 -8.14 4.29 -2.29
N THR A 191 -9.05 4.58 -1.35
CA THR A 191 -9.85 5.82 -1.36
C THR A 191 -8.98 7.07 -1.21
N ILE A 192 -7.97 7.04 -0.34
CA ILE A 192 -6.98 8.14 -0.20
C ILE A 192 -6.25 8.35 -1.53
N SER A 193 -5.69 7.28 -2.09
CA SER A 193 -4.94 7.29 -3.35
C SER A 193 -5.77 7.89 -4.49
N THR A 194 -6.98 7.38 -4.73
CA THR A 194 -7.89 7.94 -5.75
C THR A 194 -8.21 9.41 -5.50
N THR A 195 -8.48 9.77 -4.25
CA THR A 195 -8.80 11.16 -3.89
C THR A 195 -7.63 12.10 -4.18
N LEU A 196 -6.42 11.73 -3.77
CA LEU A 196 -5.22 12.55 -3.97
C LEU A 196 -4.84 12.61 -5.46
N TRP A 197 -4.99 11.50 -6.17
CA TRP A 197 -4.77 11.45 -7.61
C TRP A 197 -5.68 12.43 -8.35
N GLU A 198 -6.99 12.36 -8.12
CA GLU A 198 -7.99 13.15 -8.85
C GLU A 198 -8.04 14.63 -8.46
N ASN A 199 -7.70 14.95 -7.20
CA ASN A 199 -7.87 16.29 -6.66
C ASN A 199 -6.58 17.06 -6.47
N VAL A 200 -5.42 16.38 -6.44
CA VAL A 200 -4.11 17.03 -6.24
C VAL A 200 -3.23 16.82 -7.46
N LEU A 201 -2.76 15.59 -7.68
CA LEU A 201 -1.84 15.25 -8.77
C LEU A 201 -2.43 15.61 -10.15
N SER A 202 -3.72 15.32 -10.35
CA SER A 202 -4.44 15.59 -11.61
C SER A 202 -5.10 16.97 -11.67
N ARG A 203 -4.90 17.86 -10.68
CA ARG A 203 -5.44 19.24 -10.77
C ARG A 203 -4.39 20.33 -10.77
N TYR A 204 -3.36 20.20 -9.95
CA TYR A 204 -2.40 21.28 -9.76
C TYR A 204 -1.15 21.11 -10.61
N ARG A 205 -0.37 22.20 -10.64
CA ARG A 205 0.99 22.28 -11.17
C ARG A 205 1.97 22.33 -10.01
N PHE A 206 3.18 21.80 -10.20
CA PHE A 206 4.13 21.58 -9.12
C PHE A 206 5.47 22.22 -9.42
N SER A 207 6.00 22.95 -8.43
CA SER A 207 7.42 23.26 -8.34
C SER A 207 8.17 22.09 -7.70
N THR A 208 9.50 22.10 -7.81
CA THR A 208 10.35 21.09 -7.14
C THR A 208 10.10 21.04 -5.62
N GLN A 209 9.94 22.19 -4.97
CA GLN A 209 9.62 22.25 -3.54
C GLN A 209 8.21 21.73 -3.25
N GLY A 210 7.22 22.05 -4.10
CA GLY A 210 5.86 21.57 -3.92
C GLY A 210 5.75 20.06 -4.07
N ALA A 211 6.51 19.46 -4.99
CA ALA A 211 6.62 18.02 -5.13
C ALA A 211 7.26 17.36 -3.90
N ALA A 212 8.33 17.97 -3.36
CA ALA A 212 8.97 17.52 -2.13
C ALA A 212 8.03 17.58 -0.92
N GLN A 213 7.21 18.64 -0.81
CA GLN A 213 6.19 18.74 0.25
C GLN A 213 5.12 17.66 0.10
N LEU A 214 4.62 17.41 -1.12
CA LEU A 214 3.64 16.35 -1.37
C LEU A 214 4.20 14.96 -1.00
N HIS A 215 5.48 14.72 -1.27
CA HIS A 215 6.17 13.51 -0.84
C HIS A 215 6.17 13.39 0.68
N ALA A 216 6.56 14.45 1.39
CA ALA A 216 6.60 14.45 2.85
C ALA A 216 5.23 14.21 3.48
N ASP A 217 4.17 14.76 2.87
CA ASP A 217 2.78 14.57 3.28
C ASP A 217 2.34 13.10 3.11
N LEU A 218 2.63 12.47 1.95
CA LEU A 218 2.36 11.05 1.73
C LEU A 218 3.16 10.16 2.68
N ALA A 219 4.43 10.47 2.91
CA ALA A 219 5.28 9.74 3.85
C ALA A 219 4.72 9.82 5.28
N ALA A 220 4.14 10.95 5.68
CA ALA A 220 3.47 11.09 6.96
C ALA A 220 2.23 10.18 7.08
N VAL A 221 1.43 10.06 6.00
CA VAL A 221 0.32 9.09 5.93
C VAL A 221 0.85 7.67 6.09
N CYS A 222 1.92 7.31 5.37
CA CYS A 222 2.54 5.99 5.49
C CYS A 222 2.97 5.67 6.92
N ARG A 223 3.69 6.58 7.58
CA ARG A 223 4.14 6.42 8.97
C ARG A 223 2.99 6.20 9.95
N VAL A 224 1.87 6.92 9.79
CA VAL A 224 0.69 6.75 10.66
C VAL A 224 0.06 5.38 10.48
N VAL A 225 -0.08 4.90 9.24
CA VAL A 225 -0.71 3.62 8.95
C VAL A 225 0.18 2.46 9.37
N ASP A 226 1.46 2.49 9.02
CA ASP A 226 2.40 1.41 9.30
C ASP A 226 2.59 1.19 10.81
N LYS A 227 2.51 2.26 11.61
CA LYS A 227 2.51 2.19 13.09
C LYS A 227 1.41 1.27 13.65
N HIS A 228 0.27 1.17 12.98
CA HIS A 228 -0.90 0.44 13.50
C HIS A 228 -1.18 -0.88 12.77
N VAL A 229 -0.78 -1.01 11.50
CA VAL A 229 -1.18 -2.13 10.63
C VAL A 229 0.01 -3.01 10.20
N GLY A 230 1.23 -2.48 10.31
CA GLY A 230 2.48 -3.11 9.90
C GLY A 230 3.08 -2.44 8.66
N THR A 231 4.40 -2.58 8.52
CA THR A 231 5.21 -1.93 7.48
C THR A 231 4.80 -2.34 6.06
N GLY A 232 4.83 -1.39 5.13
CA GLY A 232 4.62 -1.62 3.69
C GLY A 232 3.15 -1.72 3.27
N VAL A 233 2.20 -1.75 4.22
CA VAL A 233 0.77 -1.74 3.87
C VAL A 233 0.37 -0.40 3.28
N ALA A 234 0.88 0.69 3.85
CA ALA A 234 0.60 2.03 3.35
C ALA A 234 1.23 2.29 1.99
N GLU A 235 2.50 1.89 1.83
CA GLU A 235 3.24 2.04 0.58
C GLU A 235 2.55 1.30 -0.56
N ALA A 236 2.15 0.03 -0.37
CA ALA A 236 1.40 -0.72 -1.37
C ALA A 236 0.04 -0.07 -1.70
N GLY A 237 -0.67 0.46 -0.69
CA GLY A 237 -1.97 1.11 -0.90
C GLY A 237 -1.89 2.49 -1.58
N LEU A 238 -0.76 3.19 -1.43
CA LEU A 238 -0.51 4.52 -2.01
C LEU A 238 0.48 4.47 -3.19
N ALA A 239 0.91 3.29 -3.63
CA ALA A 239 1.99 3.10 -4.59
C ALA A 239 1.83 3.98 -5.84
N LYS A 240 0.64 3.99 -6.46
CA LYS A 240 0.36 4.85 -7.62
C LYS A 240 0.58 6.34 -7.36
N CYS A 241 0.17 6.83 -6.19
CA CYS A 241 0.42 8.23 -5.81
C CYS A 241 1.90 8.48 -5.53
N LEU A 242 2.59 7.55 -4.87
CA LEU A 242 4.03 7.65 -4.60
C LEU A 242 4.85 7.69 -5.89
N GLU A 243 4.52 6.84 -6.87
CA GLU A 243 5.08 6.88 -8.22
C GLU A 243 4.80 8.22 -8.90
N GLY A 244 3.55 8.73 -8.81
CA GLY A 244 3.18 10.01 -9.39
C GLY A 244 3.95 11.17 -8.79
N VAL A 245 4.16 11.16 -7.47
CA VAL A 245 4.97 12.16 -6.77
C VAL A 245 6.45 12.04 -7.14
N LYS A 246 6.97 10.82 -7.36
CA LYS A 246 8.35 10.61 -7.81
C LYS A 246 8.60 11.26 -9.17
N ILE A 247 7.71 11.08 -10.15
CA ILE A 247 7.80 11.76 -11.47
C ILE A 247 7.79 13.29 -11.29
N VAL A 248 6.85 13.79 -10.49
CA VAL A 248 6.69 15.23 -10.27
C VAL A 248 7.82 15.80 -9.39
N GLY A 249 8.60 14.96 -8.71
CA GLY A 249 9.72 15.35 -7.85
C GLY A 249 11.10 15.28 -8.50
N LEU A 250 11.21 14.87 -9.77
CA LEU A 250 12.51 14.68 -10.45
C LEU A 250 13.38 15.95 -10.42
N PRO A 251 14.68 15.85 -10.10
CA PRO A 251 15.55 17.02 -9.99
C PRO A 251 15.74 17.71 -11.35
N VAL A 252 15.82 19.05 -11.37
CA VAL A 252 15.94 19.82 -12.62
C VAL A 252 17.24 19.49 -13.37
N LYS A 253 18.34 19.27 -12.66
CA LYS A 253 19.57 18.71 -13.21
C LYS A 253 19.73 17.31 -12.65
N GLY A 254 19.89 16.32 -13.52
CA GLY A 254 20.35 15.01 -13.08
C GLY A 254 21.76 15.12 -12.54
N ASN A 255 22.14 14.27 -11.61
CA ASN A 255 23.53 14.14 -11.21
C ASN A 255 24.31 13.52 -12.37
N SER A 256 24.82 14.36 -13.28
CA SER A 256 25.77 13.95 -14.30
C SER A 256 27.10 13.61 -13.61
N ALA A 257 27.21 12.42 -13.04
CA ALA A 257 28.50 11.87 -12.68
C ALA A 257 29.26 11.53 -13.98
N SER A 258 30.16 12.44 -14.36
CA SER A 258 31.34 12.25 -15.22
C SER A 258 31.12 11.54 -16.56
N GLN A 259 30.68 12.29 -17.57
CA GLN A 259 31.15 12.04 -18.93
C GLN A 259 32.43 12.87 -19.12
N VAL A 260 33.58 12.24 -18.87
CA VAL A 260 34.88 12.83 -19.22
C VAL A 260 34.94 12.91 -20.73
N ASP A 261 34.75 14.12 -21.26
CA ASP A 261 35.18 14.49 -22.60
C ASP A 261 36.72 14.39 -22.63
N THR A 262 37.26 13.28 -23.15
CA THR A 262 38.65 13.24 -23.61
C THR A 262 38.75 14.04 -24.89
N ALA A 263 38.85 15.37 -24.76
CA ALA A 263 39.31 16.25 -25.80
C ALA A 263 40.82 16.01 -26.00
N LYS A 264 41.13 15.38 -27.14
CA LYS A 264 42.47 15.10 -27.64
C LYS A 264 43.17 16.42 -28.01
N GLY A 265 43.91 16.99 -27.06
CA GLY A 265 44.87 18.07 -27.27
C GLY A 265 46.26 17.48 -27.50
N ARG A 266 46.86 17.87 -28.62
CA ARG A 266 48.21 17.56 -29.11
C ARG A 266 49.14 18.71 -28.69
N ASP A 267 50.44 18.45 -28.73
CA ASP A 267 51.62 19.34 -28.52
C ASP A 267 52.36 18.96 -27.23
N ASP A 268 53.47 18.22 -27.23
CA ASP A 268 54.78 18.35 -27.90
C ASP A 268 55.76 19.32 -27.19
N ASP A 269 56.90 18.74 -26.85
CA ASP A 269 58.26 19.30 -26.70
C ASP A 269 58.82 19.85 -25.36
N GLY A 270 60.05 19.38 -25.07
CA GLY A 270 61.08 19.92 -24.14
C GLY A 270 61.02 19.46 -22.68
N GLY A 271 61.83 18.55 -22.13
CA GLY A 271 63.13 18.02 -22.57
C GLY A 271 64.30 18.85 -22.04
N GLU A 272 64.74 18.62 -20.78
CA GLU A 272 66.13 18.86 -20.34
C GLU A 272 66.43 18.01 -19.08
N GLU A 273 67.46 17.19 -19.21
CA GLU A 273 68.06 16.24 -18.26
C GLU A 273 68.97 17.01 -17.27
N ASP A 274 69.16 16.55 -16.03
CA ASP A 274 70.37 15.87 -15.52
C ASP A 274 70.39 16.18 -14.00
N GLU A 275 70.86 15.40 -13.02
CA GLU A 275 71.80 14.28 -12.87
C GLU A 275 71.49 13.71 -11.45
N ASP A 276 71.32 12.40 -11.31
CA ASP A 276 72.28 11.46 -10.71
C ASP A 276 72.51 11.63 -9.19
N TRP A 277 72.25 10.57 -8.42
CA TRP A 277 73.25 9.96 -7.52
C TRP A 277 72.75 8.57 -7.12
N ASP A 278 73.32 7.61 -7.84
CA ASP A 278 73.52 6.20 -7.54
C ASP A 278 73.75 5.88 -6.04
N THR A 279 73.06 4.85 -5.56
CA THR A 279 73.60 3.95 -4.52
C THR A 279 72.93 2.58 -4.67
N GLY A 280 73.40 1.80 -5.62
CA GLY A 280 73.20 0.36 -5.65
C GLY A 280 73.96 -0.36 -4.52
N ALA A 281 73.30 -1.32 -3.86
CA ALA A 281 73.94 -2.49 -3.28
C ALA A 281 72.93 -3.63 -3.23
N TRP A 282 73.11 -4.57 -4.15
CA TRP A 282 72.40 -5.86 -4.24
C TRP A 282 73.18 -6.95 -3.49
N ASP A 283 72.55 -8.13 -3.40
CA ASP A 283 73.01 -9.47 -2.97
C ASP A 283 72.59 -9.90 -1.55
N ALA A 284 72.11 -11.12 -1.31
CA ALA A 284 71.63 -12.23 -2.15
C ALA A 284 70.97 -13.28 -1.22
N GLU A 285 69.94 -13.95 -1.76
CA GLU A 285 69.60 -15.40 -1.69
C GLU A 285 69.45 -16.22 -0.38
N ASP A 286 68.31 -16.92 -0.36
CA ASP A 286 68.02 -18.34 -0.06
C ASP A 286 67.75 -18.89 1.35
N GLY A 287 66.63 -19.65 1.45
CA GLY A 287 66.45 -20.75 2.42
C GLY A 287 65.05 -21.06 2.98
N ASP A 288 64.14 -21.60 2.14
CA ASP A 288 62.99 -22.55 2.33
C ASP A 288 62.33 -22.85 3.71
N GLU A 289 60.99 -22.68 3.83
CA GLU A 289 59.86 -23.68 3.81
C GLU A 289 59.54 -24.34 5.19
N VAL A 290 58.31 -24.71 5.63
CA VAL A 290 57.16 -25.38 4.98
C VAL A 290 55.84 -25.19 5.81
N HIS A 291 54.72 -24.92 5.11
CA HIS A 291 53.27 -25.26 5.31
C HIS A 291 52.49 -25.14 6.64
N ASP A 292 51.28 -24.54 6.59
CA ASP A 292 49.99 -25.30 6.57
C ASP A 292 48.80 -24.45 6.06
N ALA A 293 47.84 -25.07 5.36
CA ALA A 293 46.63 -24.48 4.78
C ALA A 293 45.39 -24.77 5.66
N PRO A 294 44.18 -24.20 5.40
CA PRO A 294 43.32 -24.74 4.35
C PRO A 294 42.35 -23.75 3.63
N GLN A 295 42.26 -23.96 2.31
CA GLN A 295 41.07 -24.22 1.47
C GLN A 295 39.76 -23.38 1.54
N LYS A 296 39.44 -22.83 0.37
CA LYS A 296 38.19 -22.20 -0.09
C LYS A 296 36.96 -23.12 -0.01
N ALA A 297 35.81 -22.54 0.35
CA ALA A 297 34.49 -23.01 -0.07
C ALA A 297 33.66 -21.82 -0.60
N ASN A 298 33.09 -22.04 -1.77
CA ASN A 298 32.42 -21.08 -2.64
C ASN A 298 30.91 -21.31 -2.54
N THR A 299 30.13 -20.35 -2.05
CA THR A 299 28.67 -20.32 -2.28
C THR A 299 28.21 -18.88 -2.50
N ALA A 300 28.05 -18.56 -3.78
CA ALA A 300 27.31 -17.42 -4.26
C ALA A 300 25.83 -17.55 -3.87
N ARG A 301 25.27 -16.49 -3.26
CA ARG A 301 23.86 -16.15 -3.42
C ARG A 301 23.76 -14.63 -3.46
N GLY A 302 23.68 -14.11 -4.67
CA GLY A 302 23.65 -12.68 -4.97
C GLY A 302 22.49 -11.99 -4.27
N THR A 303 22.82 -11.08 -3.37
CA THR A 303 22.05 -9.88 -3.12
C THR A 303 22.12 -9.07 -4.41
N ALA A 304 20.99 -8.98 -5.12
CA ALA A 304 20.86 -8.16 -6.31
C ALA A 304 21.38 -6.75 -6.00
N SER A 305 22.43 -6.39 -6.73
CA SER A 305 23.03 -5.07 -6.76
C SER A 305 21.94 -4.03 -7.00
N GLY A 306 21.79 -3.10 -6.06
CA GLY A 306 21.21 -1.81 -6.37
C GLY A 306 22.02 -1.23 -7.51
N VAL A 307 21.42 -1.20 -8.70
CA VAL A 307 21.92 -0.37 -9.79
C VAL A 307 21.80 1.04 -9.25
N ASP A 308 22.95 1.70 -9.10
CA ASP A 308 23.04 3.13 -8.91
C ASP A 308 22.51 3.76 -10.21
N VAL A 309 21.18 3.80 -10.34
CA VAL A 309 20.50 4.49 -11.44
C VAL A 309 20.77 5.95 -11.17
N GLY A 310 21.83 6.48 -11.81
CA GLY A 310 22.16 7.89 -11.75
C GLY A 310 20.88 8.70 -11.90
N GLU A 311 20.59 9.55 -10.92
CA GLU A 311 19.31 10.24 -10.80
C GLU A 311 18.98 10.94 -12.13
N LEU A 312 18.07 10.34 -12.91
CA LEU A 312 17.67 10.86 -14.21
C LEU A 312 17.08 12.26 -14.00
N GLY A 313 17.63 13.23 -14.73
CA GLY A 313 17.19 14.61 -14.63
C GLY A 313 15.80 14.80 -15.26
N LEU A 314 15.07 15.81 -14.78
CA LEU A 314 13.73 16.18 -15.27
C LEU A 314 13.67 16.29 -16.81
N TRP A 315 14.66 16.97 -17.42
CA TRP A 315 14.74 17.17 -18.86
C TRP A 315 15.08 15.90 -19.65
N GLU A 316 15.87 15.01 -19.06
CA GLU A 316 16.20 13.72 -19.67
C GLU A 316 14.97 12.82 -19.70
N VAL A 317 14.26 12.74 -18.58
CA VAL A 317 13.01 11.99 -18.47
C VAL A 317 11.95 12.55 -19.41
N GLU A 318 11.78 13.88 -19.48
CA GLU A 318 10.87 14.51 -20.44
C GLU A 318 11.20 14.09 -21.87
N ARG A 319 12.45 14.25 -22.30
CA ARG A 319 12.86 13.96 -23.67
C ARG A 319 12.55 12.54 -24.08
N ARG A 320 12.87 11.57 -23.23
CA ARG A 320 12.65 10.15 -23.52
C ARG A 320 11.16 9.77 -23.42
N LEU A 321 10.42 10.31 -22.45
CA LEU A 321 8.99 10.01 -22.29
C LEU A 321 8.13 10.53 -23.47
N PHE A 322 8.55 11.62 -24.12
CA PHE A 322 7.86 12.20 -25.29
C PHE A 322 8.43 11.76 -26.64
N ALA A 323 9.48 10.94 -26.69
CA ALA A 323 10.05 10.45 -27.95
C ALA A 323 9.13 9.44 -28.64
N ASP A 324 8.83 8.33 -27.96
CA ASP A 324 7.93 7.27 -28.44
C ASP A 324 7.41 6.44 -27.25
N ASN A 325 6.47 5.52 -27.51
CA ASN A 325 5.86 4.71 -26.45
C ASN A 325 6.81 3.66 -25.87
N GLN A 326 7.76 3.13 -26.64
CA GLN A 326 8.73 2.17 -26.13
C GLN A 326 9.73 2.88 -25.22
N SER A 327 10.31 4.00 -25.69
CA SER A 327 11.19 4.82 -24.86
C SER A 327 10.51 5.31 -23.58
N ALA A 328 9.20 5.62 -23.64
CA ALA A 328 8.43 5.97 -22.45
C ALA A 328 8.33 4.81 -21.44
N ARG A 329 8.16 3.57 -21.89
CA ARG A 329 8.15 2.40 -21.00
C ARG A 329 9.50 2.16 -20.37
N ASP A 330 10.55 2.19 -21.18
CA ASP A 330 11.93 1.94 -20.73
C ASP A 330 12.33 2.94 -19.62
N VAL A 331 11.95 4.21 -19.76
CA VAL A 331 12.23 5.24 -18.73
C VAL A 331 11.42 5.05 -17.46
N LEU A 332 10.16 4.62 -17.58
CA LEU A 332 9.36 4.32 -16.40
C LEU A 332 9.93 3.10 -15.65
N GLU A 333 10.43 2.10 -16.39
CA GLU A 333 11.13 0.95 -15.83
C GLU A 333 12.44 1.35 -15.15
N ASP A 334 13.28 2.19 -15.79
CA ASP A 334 14.51 2.73 -15.21
C ASP A 334 14.24 3.49 -13.90
N LEU A 335 13.11 4.19 -13.82
CA LEU A 335 12.66 4.90 -12.62
C LEU A 335 11.95 3.98 -11.60
N GLY A 336 11.75 2.69 -11.90
CA GLY A 336 11.02 1.75 -11.04
C GLY A 336 9.55 2.11 -10.83
N LEU A 337 8.88 2.59 -11.88
CA LEU A 337 7.48 3.00 -11.89
C LEU A 337 6.65 1.96 -12.64
N GLU A 338 5.90 1.14 -11.91
CA GLU A 338 5.19 -0.01 -12.48
C GLU A 338 3.69 0.25 -12.70
N LEU A 339 3.10 1.15 -11.92
CA LEU A 339 1.66 1.38 -11.87
C LEU A 339 1.19 2.54 -12.76
N LEU A 340 2.11 3.40 -13.19
CA LEU A 340 1.81 4.53 -14.05
C LEU A 340 1.78 4.13 -15.52
N SER A 341 0.70 4.49 -16.21
CA SER A 341 0.67 4.42 -17.67
C SER A 341 1.49 5.55 -18.30
N GLU A 342 1.96 5.33 -19.52
CA GLU A 342 2.70 6.33 -20.31
C GLU A 342 1.91 7.66 -20.44
N THR A 343 0.59 7.59 -20.61
CA THR A 343 -0.28 8.76 -20.74
C THR A 343 -0.39 9.53 -19.43
N GLU A 344 -0.50 8.84 -18.30
CA GLU A 344 -0.52 9.44 -16.97
C GLU A 344 0.83 10.08 -16.63
N ALA A 345 1.93 9.39 -16.90
CA ALA A 345 3.27 9.91 -16.69
C ALA A 345 3.51 11.20 -17.50
N ARG A 346 3.13 11.22 -18.78
CA ARG A 346 3.21 12.41 -19.64
C ARG A 346 2.34 13.55 -19.12
N ALA A 347 1.13 13.23 -18.66
CA ALA A 347 0.21 14.22 -18.09
C ALA A 347 0.73 14.80 -16.76
N LEU A 348 1.44 14.01 -15.95
CA LEU A 348 2.08 14.46 -14.72
C LEU A 348 3.31 15.33 -14.99
N LEU A 349 4.18 14.94 -15.92
CA LEU A 349 5.36 15.75 -16.26
C LEU A 349 4.97 17.15 -16.75
N ARG A 350 3.94 17.27 -17.60
CA ARG A 350 3.44 18.58 -18.07
C ARG A 350 2.97 19.51 -16.95
N ARG A 351 2.75 18.98 -15.75
CA ARG A 351 2.36 19.78 -14.58
C ARG A 351 3.54 20.39 -13.86
N ARG A 352 4.77 19.98 -14.16
CA ARG A 352 5.98 20.65 -13.67
C ARG A 352 6.00 22.08 -14.19
N VAL A 353 6.25 23.03 -13.29
CA VAL A 353 6.32 24.46 -13.65
C VAL A 353 7.55 24.71 -14.51
N GLU A 354 8.64 24.00 -14.24
CA GLU A 354 9.93 24.12 -14.91
C GLU A 354 9.89 23.73 -16.41
N LEU A 355 8.91 22.90 -16.83
CA LEU A 355 8.75 22.45 -18.22
C LEU A 355 7.80 23.31 -19.08
N ALA A 356 7.08 24.28 -18.50
CA ALA A 356 6.22 25.18 -19.30
C ALA A 356 6.81 26.59 -19.47
N GLY A 357 8.14 26.69 -19.40
CA GLY A 357 8.89 27.89 -19.76
C GLY A 357 9.06 28.01 -21.26
#